data_AF-A0A117SRC5-F1
#
_entry.id   AF-A0A117SRC5-F1
#
_cell.length_a   1.000
_cell.length_b   1.000
_cell.length_c   1.000
_cell.angle_alpha   90.00
_cell.angle_beta   90.00
_cell.angle_gamma   90.00
#
_symmetry.space_group_name_H-M   'P 1'
#
loop_
_entity.id
_entity.type
_entity.pdbx_description
1 polymer ?
#
loop_
_entity_poly.entity_id
_entity_poly.type
_entity_poly.pdbx_seq_one_letter_code
_entity_poly.pdbx_strand_id
1 'polypeptide(L)'
;MAVKAEGSKVDCIIIEVDYSRDRPNDWAKQVLRYARIRSRKLVLLARGGAADAFLADLRALSADNMDFPVRMYSGADVEEVAATERCATYEVRRLGDIVNLAAIR
;
A
#
# COMPACT_ATOMS: atom_id res chain seq x y z
N MET A 1 12.35 14.64 -9.69
CA MET A 1 11.89 14.58 -8.28
C MET A 1 10.48 14.03 -8.29
N ALA A 2 10.16 13.08 -7.40
CA ALA A 2 8.82 12.51 -7.30
C ALA A 2 7.90 13.53 -6.62
N VAL A 3 6.66 13.66 -7.09
CA VAL A 3 5.69 14.64 -6.59
C VAL A 3 4.54 13.94 -5.91
N LYS A 4 4.22 14.35 -4.68
CA LYS A 4 3.01 13.89 -3.98
C LYS A 4 1.77 14.51 -4.65
N ALA A 5 0.81 13.68 -5.06
CA ALA A 5 -0.41 14.12 -5.71
C ALA A 5 -1.64 13.42 -5.10
N GLU A 6 -2.76 14.14 -5.01
CA GLU A 6 -4.03 13.61 -4.50
C GLU A 6 -5.15 13.80 -5.54
N GLY A 7 -5.97 12.77 -5.75
CA GLY A 7 -7.21 12.88 -6.53
C GLY A 7 -7.14 12.56 -8.03
N SER A 8 -5.95 12.39 -8.61
CA SER A 8 -5.75 11.87 -9.98
C SER A 8 -5.08 10.49 -9.97
N LYS A 9 -5.10 9.77 -11.11
CA LYS A 9 -4.39 8.48 -11.21
C LYS A 9 -2.88 8.73 -11.11
N VAL A 10 -2.26 8.29 -10.02
CA VAL A 10 -0.82 8.45 -9.75
C VAL A 10 -0.04 7.23 -10.26
N ASP A 11 1.30 7.33 -10.32
CA ASP A 11 2.11 6.15 -10.65
C ASP A 11 2.03 5.12 -9.53
N CYS A 12 2.20 5.58 -8.29
CA CYS A 12 2.28 4.71 -7.12
C CYS A 12 1.34 5.15 -6.01
N ILE A 13 0.60 4.21 -5.43
CA ILE A 13 0.03 4.39 -4.10
C ILE A 13 0.95 3.71 -3.10
N ILE A 14 1.39 4.48 -2.10
CA ILE A 14 2.19 4.00 -0.98
C ILE A 14 1.28 3.94 0.24
N ILE A 15 1.09 2.75 0.80
CA ILE A 15 0.26 2.54 1.99
C ILE A 15 1.15 2.18 3.15
N GLU A 16 1.11 3.02 4.18
CA GLU A 16 1.74 2.71 5.46
C GLU A 16 0.83 1.76 6.25
N VAL A 17 1.40 0.61 6.60
CA VAL A 17 0.75 -0.42 7.40
C VAL A 17 1.50 -0.52 8.72
N ASP A 18 0.84 -0.19 9.82
CA ASP A 18 1.37 -0.37 11.18
C ASP A 18 1.12 -1.81 11.61
N TYR A 19 2.17 -2.64 11.58
CA TYR A 19 2.12 -4.06 11.95
C TYR A 19 2.13 -4.27 13.47
N SER A 20 2.21 -3.20 14.27
CA SER A 20 2.05 -3.25 15.74
C SER A 20 0.57 -3.23 16.14
N ARG A 21 -0.33 -3.01 15.18
CA ARG A 21 -1.78 -2.96 15.38
C ARG A 21 -2.45 -4.09 14.62
N ASP A 22 -3.60 -4.52 15.16
CA ASP A 22 -4.47 -5.44 14.44
C ASP A 22 -5.01 -4.80 13.16
N ARG A 23 -5.20 -5.66 12.16
CA ARG A 23 -5.72 -5.27 10.84
C ARG A 23 -7.00 -6.04 10.57
N PRO A 24 -7.99 -5.41 9.92
CA PRO A 24 -9.23 -6.10 9.57
C PRO A 24 -8.98 -7.27 8.61
N ASN A 25 -9.64 -8.42 8.77
CA ASN A 25 -9.38 -9.62 7.96
C ASN A 25 -9.40 -9.39 6.42
N ASP A 26 -10.25 -8.50 5.91
CA ASP A 26 -10.38 -8.25 4.45
C ASP A 26 -9.60 -7.02 3.95
N TRP A 27 -8.67 -6.48 4.75
CA TRP A 27 -7.97 -5.24 4.44
C TRP A 27 -7.19 -5.33 3.10
N ALA A 28 -6.58 -6.49 2.81
CA ALA A 28 -5.78 -6.70 1.61
C ALA A 28 -6.61 -6.51 0.32
N LYS A 29 -7.82 -7.06 0.28
CA LYS A 29 -8.75 -6.92 -0.85
C LYS A 29 -9.19 -5.47 -1.05
N GLN A 30 -9.49 -4.77 0.05
CA GLN A 30 -9.89 -3.36 0.00
C GLN A 30 -8.76 -2.47 -0.53
N VAL A 31 -7.54 -2.70 -0.04
CA VAL A 31 -6.33 -2.02 -0.48
C VAL A 31 -6.05 -2.28 -1.95
N LEU A 32 -6.10 -3.53 -2.41
CA LEU A 32 -5.90 -3.87 -3.82
C LEU A 32 -6.95 -3.19 -4.70
N ARG A 33 -8.22 -3.21 -4.31
CA ARG A 33 -9.30 -2.54 -5.04
C ARG A 33 -9.07 -1.03 -5.14
N TYR A 34 -8.72 -0.39 -4.02
CA TYR A 34 -8.43 1.04 -3.96
C TYR A 34 -7.25 1.40 -4.88
N ALA A 35 -6.14 0.68 -4.75
CA ALA A 35 -4.92 0.96 -5.49
C ALA A 35 -5.06 0.72 -6.99
N ARG A 36 -5.77 -0.33 -7.42
CA ARG A 36 -6.00 -0.65 -8.84
C ARG A 36 -6.73 0.46 -9.59
N ILE A 37 -7.65 1.16 -8.92
CA ILE A 37 -8.42 2.25 -9.53
C ILE A 37 -7.56 3.50 -9.68
N ARG A 38 -6.70 3.78 -8.69
CA ARG A 38 -6.04 5.08 -8.51
C ARG A 38 -4.55 5.08 -8.85
N SER A 39 -3.94 3.94 -9.09
CA SER A 39 -2.51 3.85 -9.38
C SER A 39 -2.15 2.79 -10.40
N ARG A 40 -0.91 2.80 -10.87
CA ARG A 40 -0.34 1.73 -11.71
C ARG A 40 0.38 0.67 -10.89
N LYS A 41 0.74 1.00 -9.65
CA LYS A 41 1.50 0.15 -8.73
C LYS A 41 1.09 0.44 -7.29
N LEU A 42 0.96 -0.61 -6.50
CA LEU A 42 0.84 -0.53 -5.05
C LEU A 42 2.18 -0.80 -4.40
N VAL A 43 2.50 0.01 -3.41
CA VAL A 43 3.63 -0.15 -2.52
C VAL A 43 3.10 -0.20 -1.09
N LEU A 44 3.44 -1.23 -0.33
CA LEU A 44 3.20 -1.28 1.10
C LEU A 44 4.46 -0.97 1.87
N LEU A 45 4.35 -0.10 2.85
CA LEU A 45 5.43 0.29 3.73
C LEU A 45 5.10 -0.19 5.14
N ALA A 46 5.81 -1.23 5.57
CA ALA A 46 5.68 -1.77 6.91
C ALA A 46 6.31 -0.85 7.94
N ARG A 47 5.50 -0.49 8.94
CA ARG A 47 5.90 0.29 10.11
C ARG A 47 5.67 -0.56 11.36
N GLY A 48 6.69 -0.67 12.22
CA GLY A 48 6.61 -1.44 13.47
C GLY A 48 6.28 -2.93 13.28
N GLY A 49 5.98 -3.63 14.38
CA GLY A 49 5.45 -5.00 14.37
C GLY A 49 6.42 -6.15 14.07
N ALA A 50 5.87 -7.37 14.08
CA ALA A 50 6.62 -8.62 13.88
C ALA A 50 6.76 -8.98 12.39
N ALA A 51 7.94 -9.49 12.00
CA ALA A 51 8.24 -9.90 10.64
C ALA A 51 7.30 -11.00 10.10
N ASP A 52 6.76 -11.86 10.98
CA ASP A 52 5.85 -12.93 10.58
C ASP A 52 4.52 -12.39 10.03
N ALA A 53 3.98 -11.32 10.65
CA ALA A 53 2.77 -10.67 10.19
C ALA A 53 2.97 -10.02 8.80
N PHE A 54 4.16 -9.48 8.54
CA PHE A 54 4.58 -8.96 7.24
C PHE A 54 4.62 -10.04 6.16
N LEU A 55 5.21 -11.19 6.47
CA LEU A 55 5.30 -12.31 5.52
C LEU A 55 3.94 -12.94 5.25
N ALA A 56 3.06 -13.05 6.25
CA ALA A 56 1.70 -13.56 6.08
C ALA A 56 0.88 -12.70 5.11
N ASP A 57 0.96 -11.38 5.28
CA ASP A 57 0.26 -10.42 4.42
C ASP A 57 0.80 -10.40 3.00
N LEU A 58 2.11 -10.48 2.82
CA LEU A 58 2.73 -10.59 1.51
C LEU A 58 2.19 -11.81 0.73
N ARG A 59 2.02 -12.95 1.42
CA ARG A 59 1.43 -14.16 0.82
C ARG A 59 -0.02 -13.94 0.43
N ALA A 60 -0.83 -13.35 1.31
CA ALA A 60 -2.24 -13.06 1.02
C ALA A 60 -2.40 -12.13 -0.19
N LEU A 61 -1.63 -11.05 -0.24
CA LEU A 61 -1.64 -10.10 -1.36
C LEU A 61 -1.17 -10.73 -2.65
N SER A 62 -0.18 -11.63 -2.61
CA SER A 62 0.30 -12.33 -3.80
C SER A 62 -0.75 -13.32 -4.33
N ALA A 63 -1.48 -14.00 -3.45
CA ALA A 63 -2.54 -14.92 -3.83
C ALA A 63 -3.74 -14.21 -4.48
N ASP A 64 -4.12 -13.03 -3.98
CA ASP A 64 -5.25 -12.23 -4.47
C ASP A 64 -4.93 -11.37 -5.72
N ASN A 65 -3.73 -11.54 -6.30
CA ASN A 65 -3.18 -10.60 -7.27
C ASN A 65 -2.44 -11.24 -8.44
N MET A 66 -3.15 -11.42 -9.56
CA MET A 66 -2.57 -12.02 -10.77
C MET A 66 -1.81 -11.01 -11.65
N ASP A 67 -2.24 -9.74 -11.76
CA ASP A 67 -1.68 -8.81 -12.77
C ASP A 67 -1.39 -7.36 -12.30
N PHE A 68 -1.58 -7.03 -11.01
CA PHE A 68 -1.34 -5.66 -10.53
C PHE A 68 0.01 -5.55 -9.79
N PRO A 69 0.92 -4.64 -10.16
CA PRO A 69 2.22 -4.56 -9.50
C PRO A 69 2.11 -4.21 -8.00
N VAL A 70 2.56 -5.12 -7.13
CA VAL A 70 2.65 -4.92 -5.68
C VAL A 70 4.09 -5.05 -5.21
N ARG A 71 4.52 -4.11 -4.36
CA ARG A 71 5.84 -4.08 -3.73
C ARG A 71 5.68 -3.88 -2.24
N MET A 72 6.56 -4.47 -1.44
CA MET A 72 6.54 -4.32 0.01
C MET A 72 7.94 -3.98 0.51
N TYR A 73 8.01 -2.97 1.36
CA TYR A 73 9.23 -2.48 1.99
C TYR A 73 9.03 -2.44 3.51
N SER A 74 10.11 -2.61 4.28
CA SER A 74 10.08 -2.50 5.73
C SER A 74 11.16 -1.53 6.18
N GLY A 75 10.81 -0.60 7.07
CA GLY A 75 11.76 0.36 7.65
C GLY A 75 12.29 1.45 6.70
N ALA A 76 11.85 1.47 5.44
CA ALA A 76 12.28 2.48 4.45
C ALA A 76 11.48 3.79 4.57
N ASP A 77 12.01 4.87 4.01
CA ASP A 77 11.29 6.14 3.92
C ASP A 77 10.46 6.23 2.64
N VAL A 78 9.35 6.97 2.71
CA VAL A 78 8.40 7.11 1.59
C VAL A 78 9.08 7.64 0.32
N GLU A 79 9.94 8.64 0.49
CA GLU A 79 10.64 9.31 -0.61
C GLU A 79 11.67 8.38 -1.26
N GLU A 80 12.40 7.61 -0.45
CA GLU A 80 13.34 6.59 -0.91
C GLU A 80 12.63 5.51 -1.73
N VAL A 81 11.50 5.03 -1.22
CA VAL A 81 10.71 4.00 -1.90
C VAL A 81 10.10 4.53 -3.21
N ALA A 82 9.57 5.76 -3.20
CA ALA A 82 9.05 6.39 -4.42
C ALA A 82 10.14 6.53 -5.49
N ALA A 83 11.37 6.91 -5.09
CA ALA A 83 12.51 7.00 -5.99
C ALA A 83 12.95 5.62 -6.52
N THR A 84 13.05 4.62 -5.64
CA THR A 84 13.45 3.25 -5.98
C THR A 84 12.48 2.62 -6.96
N GLU A 85 11.18 2.83 -6.76
CA GLU A 85 10.12 2.34 -7.63
C GLU A 85 9.89 3.19 -8.90
N ARG A 86 10.68 4.26 -9.07
CA ARG A 86 10.63 5.20 -10.18
C ARG A 86 9.25 5.86 -10.36
N CYS A 87 8.59 6.18 -9.26
CA CYS A 87 7.29 6.85 -9.26
C CYS A 87 7.51 8.35 -9.51
N ALA A 88 7.02 8.90 -10.62
CA ALA A 88 7.06 10.35 -10.84
C ALA A 88 6.00 11.07 -9.99
N THR A 89 4.86 10.42 -9.81
CA THR A 89 3.76 10.86 -8.93
C THR A 89 3.39 9.76 -7.94
N TYR A 90 3.14 10.13 -6.68
CA TYR A 90 2.70 9.16 -5.69
C TYR A 90 1.69 9.74 -4.70
N GLU A 91 0.84 8.87 -4.17
CA GLU A 91 -0.10 9.17 -3.09
C GLU A 91 0.28 8.35 -1.87
N VAL A 92 0.21 8.95 -0.68
CA VAL A 92 0.53 8.28 0.59
C VAL A 92 -0.73 8.19 1.43
N ARG A 93 -1.06 7.00 1.91
CA ARG A 93 -2.22 6.72 2.77
C ARG A 93 -1.82 5.83 3.93
N ARG A 94 -2.56 5.92 5.03
CA ARG A 94 -2.49 4.91 6.09
C ARG A 94 -3.55 3.85 5.83
N LEU A 95 -3.29 2.62 6.28
CA LEU A 95 -4.25 1.52 6.12
C LEU A 95 -5.65 1.87 6.64
N GLY A 96 -5.73 2.51 7.81
CA GLY A 96 -7.00 2.91 8.43
C GLY A 96 -7.84 3.86 7.55
N ASP A 97 -7.20 4.73 6.78
CA ASP A 97 -7.91 5.68 5.90
C ASP A 97 -8.66 4.93 4.79
N ILE A 98 -8.05 3.87 4.26
CA ILE A 98 -8.62 3.08 3.16
C ILE A 98 -9.74 2.17 3.67
N VAL A 99 -9.55 1.54 4.83
CA VAL A 99 -10.56 0.69 5.45
C VAL A 99 -11.83 1.49 5.76
N ASN A 100 -11.68 2.70 6.31
CA ASN A 100 -12.82 3.58 6.61
C ASN A 100 -13.56 4.01 5.34
N LEU A 101 -12.84 4.29 4.25
CA LEU A 101 -13.45 4.60 2.95
C LEU A 101 -14.23 3.42 2.36
N ALA A 102 -13.83 2.19 2.64
CA ALA A 102 -14.54 0.99 2.22
C ALA A 102 -15.80 0.72 3.07
N ALA A 103 -15.81 1.11 4.34
CA ALA A 103 -16.94 0.91 5.26
C ALA A 103 -18.13 1.86 5.02
N ILE A 104 -17.90 3.00 4.36
CA ILE A 104 -18.93 4.02 4.09
C ILE A 104 -19.75 3.69 2.82
N ARG A 105 -19.45 2.59 2.13
CA ARG A 105 -19.99 2.30 0.79
C ARG A 105 -20.85 1.04 0.71
#